data_AF-A0A323V264-F1
#
_entry.id   AF-A0A323V264-F1
#
_cell.length_a   1.000
_cell.length_b   1.000
_cell.length_c   1.000
_cell.angle_alpha   90.00
_cell.angle_beta   90.00
_cell.angle_gamma   90.00
#
_symmetry.space_group_name_H-M   'P 1'
#
loop_
_entity.id
_entity.type
_entity.pdbx_description
1 polymer ?
#
loop_
_entity_poly.entity_id
_entity_poly.type
_entity_poly.pdbx_seq_one_letter_code
_entity_poly.pdbx_strand_id
1 'polypeptide(L)'
;MTDLQTWVAPTCEGLADLLDAAPDETWDAPSLCAGWQVRNVVAHVTMAARLTPEQFGAEMAAARGDFGVLSDTVAARDGALPH
;
A
#
# COMPACT_ATOMS: atom_id res chain seq x y z
N MET A 1 3.96 9.89 25.03
CA MET A 1 3.79 9.92 23.56
C MET A 1 2.67 8.96 23.23
N THR A 2 1.66 9.40 22.50
CA THR A 2 0.59 8.52 22.03
C THR A 2 1.19 7.48 21.10
N ASP A 3 0.88 6.20 21.34
CA ASP A 3 1.28 5.12 20.45
C ASP A 3 0.50 5.23 19.14
N LEU A 4 1.20 5.52 18.03
CA LEU A 4 0.56 5.73 16.72
C LEU A 4 -0.21 4.49 16.26
N GLN A 5 0.28 3.32 16.67
CA GLN A 5 -0.26 2.02 16.32
C GLN A 5 -1.68 1.84 16.85
N THR A 6 -2.03 2.45 17.99
CA THR A 6 -3.40 2.44 18.53
C THR A 6 -4.42 3.09 17.59
N TRP A 7 -3.97 3.99 16.70
CA TRP A 7 -4.84 4.64 15.70
C TRP A 7 -4.80 3.94 14.34
N VAL A 8 -3.63 3.43 13.94
CA VAL A 8 -3.43 2.85 12.62
C VAL A 8 -3.93 1.41 12.55
N ALA A 9 -3.68 0.59 13.57
CA ALA A 9 -4.03 -0.83 13.53
C ALA A 9 -5.53 -1.08 13.28
N PRO A 10 -6.49 -0.41 13.95
CA PRO A 10 -7.90 -0.63 13.67
C PRO A 10 -8.31 -0.25 12.25
N THR A 11 -7.63 0.73 11.65
CA THR A 11 -7.89 1.12 10.24
C THR A 11 -7.43 0.03 9.28
N CYS A 12 -6.26 -0.57 9.54
CA CYS A 12 -5.76 -1.68 8.73
C CYS A 12 -6.60 -2.95 8.90
N GLU A 13 -7.04 -3.25 10.12
CA GLU A 13 -7.94 -4.38 10.42
C GLU A 13 -9.27 -4.23 9.67
N GLY A 14 -9.92 -3.06 9.77
CA GLY A 14 -11.18 -2.83 9.07
C GLY A 14 -11.05 -2.86 7.54
N LEU A 15 -9.90 -2.45 6.99
CA LEU A 15 -9.61 -2.60 5.56
C LEU A 15 -9.45 -4.07 5.16
N ALA A 16 -8.76 -4.87 5.98
CA ALA A 16 -8.60 -6.30 5.74
C ALA A 16 -9.94 -7.03 5.76
N ASP A 17 -10.79 -6.76 6.76
CA ASP A 17 -12.13 -7.36 6.87
C ASP A 17 -13.01 -7.02 5.65
N LEU A 18 -12.92 -5.78 5.15
CA LEU A 18 -13.68 -5.36 3.97
C LEU A 18 -13.20 -6.06 2.69
N LEU A 19 -11.89 -6.29 2.55
CA LEU A 19 -11.31 -6.96 1.39
C LEU A 19 -11.55 -8.48 1.43
N ASP A 20 -11.52 -9.11 2.61
CA ASP A 20 -11.82 -10.53 2.79
C ASP A 20 -13.28 -10.86 2.43
N ALA A 21 -14.20 -9.93 2.67
CA ALA A 21 -15.61 -10.06 2.29
C ALA A 21 -15.90 -9.70 0.82
N ALA A 22 -14.93 -9.16 0.08
CA ALA A 22 -15.13 -8.70 -1.29
C ALA A 22 -14.97 -9.85 -2.30
N PRO A 23 -15.68 -9.81 -3.46
CA PRO A 23 -15.38 -10.72 -4.57
C PRO A 23 -13.95 -10.53 -5.08
N ASP A 24 -13.28 -11.60 -5.51
CA ASP A 24 -11.91 -11.58 -6.02
C ASP A 24 -11.68 -10.54 -7.13
N GLU A 25 -12.69 -10.32 -8.00
CA GLU A 25 -12.61 -9.34 -9.09
C GLU A 25 -12.43 -7.89 -8.58
N THR A 26 -12.75 -7.63 -7.30
CA THR A 26 -12.57 -6.33 -6.66
C THR A 26 -11.10 -5.91 -6.66
N TRP A 27 -10.17 -6.85 -6.53
CA TRP A 27 -8.73 -6.55 -6.53
C TRP A 27 -8.25 -5.93 -7.86
N ASP A 28 -8.91 -6.26 -8.96
CA ASP A 28 -8.65 -5.75 -10.31
C ASP A 28 -9.54 -4.56 -10.71
N ALA A 29 -10.45 -4.13 -9.84
CA ALA A 29 -11.27 -2.96 -10.11
C ALA A 29 -10.41 -1.68 -10.17
N PRO A 30 -10.69 -0.76 -11.11
CA PRO A 30 -10.00 0.53 -11.17
C PRO A 30 -10.31 1.35 -9.92
N SER A 31 -9.29 2.02 -9.38
CA SER A 31 -9.42 2.91 -8.23
C SER A 31 -9.59 4.37 -8.66
N LEU A 32 -9.76 5.26 -7.68
CA LEU A 32 -9.74 6.71 -7.90
C LEU A 32 -8.31 7.25 -8.13
N CYS A 33 -7.28 6.48 -7.78
CA CYS A 33 -5.90 6.78 -8.13
C CYS A 33 -5.69 6.41 -9.61
N ALA A 34 -5.42 7.41 -10.44
CA ALA A 34 -5.28 7.20 -11.88
C ALA A 34 -4.21 6.14 -12.19
N GLY A 35 -4.59 5.14 -13.00
CA GLY A 35 -3.70 4.04 -13.38
C GLY A 35 -3.55 2.93 -12.34
N TRP A 36 -4.18 3.06 -11.16
CA TRP A 36 -4.10 2.06 -10.09
C TRP A 36 -5.40 1.29 -9.96
N GLN A 37 -5.26 -0.02 -9.76
CA GLN A 37 -6.34 -0.90 -9.31
C GLN A 37 -6.39 -0.93 -7.78
N VAL A 38 -7.43 -1.53 -7.20
CA VAL A 38 -7.56 -1.70 -5.75
C VAL A 38 -6.31 -2.35 -5.14
N ARG A 39 -5.76 -3.40 -5.76
CA ARG A 39 -4.50 -4.06 -5.33
C ARG A 39 -3.32 -3.09 -5.18
N ASN A 40 -3.22 -2.08 -6.05
CA ASN A 40 -2.14 -1.09 -6.00
C ASN A 40 -2.35 -0.12 -4.82
N VAL A 41 -3.60 0.30 -4.59
CA VAL A 41 -3.95 1.15 -3.44
C VAL A 41 -3.63 0.42 -2.13
N VAL A 42 -4.03 -0.84 -1.99
CA VAL A 42 -3.75 -1.66 -0.80
C VAL A 42 -2.25 -1.81 -0.58
N ALA A 43 -1.48 -2.10 -1.64
CA ALA A 43 -0.02 -2.17 -1.58
C ALA A 43 0.61 -0.84 -1.12
N HIS A 44 0.09 0.30 -1.59
CA HIS A 44 0.59 1.62 -1.23
C HIS A 44 0.27 2.00 0.22
N VAL A 45 -0.99 1.88 0.67
CA VAL A 45 -1.38 2.32 2.02
C VAL A 45 -0.77 1.43 3.11
N THR A 46 -0.46 0.17 2.79
CA THR A 46 0.24 -0.74 3.71
C THR A 46 1.77 -0.63 3.63
N MET A 47 2.32 0.06 2.63
CA MET A 47 3.77 0.18 2.40
C MET A 47 4.53 0.62 3.66
N ALA A 48 4.01 1.63 4.38
CA ALA A 48 4.66 2.18 5.56
C ALA A 48 4.73 1.18 6.74
N ALA A 49 3.84 0.19 6.78
CA ALA A 49 3.89 -0.89 7.76
C ALA A 49 4.82 -2.04 7.34
N ARG A 50 5.10 -2.16 6.04
CA ARG A 50 5.88 -3.27 5.44
C ARG A 50 7.36 -2.94 5.26
N LEU A 51 7.71 -1.67 5.02
CA LEU A 51 9.08 -1.23 4.83
C LEU A 51 9.73 -0.78 6.14
N THR A 52 10.96 -1.24 6.38
CA THR A 52 11.82 -0.62 7.39
C THR A 52 12.28 0.77 6.93
N PRO A 53 12.72 1.66 7.85
CA PRO A 53 13.26 2.96 7.48
C PRO A 53 14.40 2.89 6.46
N GLU A 54 15.27 1.88 6.57
CA GLU A 54 16.39 1.66 5.65
C GLU A 54 15.91 1.25 4.26
N GLN A 55 14.93 0.36 4.18
CA GLN A 55 14.32 -0.04 2.91
C GLN A 55 13.65 1.15 2.25
N PHE A 56 12.86 1.92 3.02
CA PHE A 56 12.23 3.14 2.51
C PHE A 56 13.26 4.15 1.99
N GLY A 57 14.36 4.35 2.72
CA GLY A 57 15.45 5.22 2.29
C GLY A 57 16.11 4.76 0.98
N ALA A 58 16.29 3.46 0.80
CA ALA A 58 16.83 2.88 -0.44
C ALA A 58 15.87 3.07 -1.62
N GLU A 59 14.57 2.85 -1.44
CA GLU A 59 13.55 3.07 -2.47
C GLU A 59 13.48 4.57 -2.85
N MET A 60 13.55 5.48 -1.86
CA MET A 60 13.58 6.93 -2.10
C MET A 60 14.81 7.36 -2.89
N ALA A 61 15.98 6.78 -2.57
CA ALA A 61 17.21 7.05 -3.31
C ALA A 61 17.12 6.52 -4.76
N ALA A 62 16.55 5.33 -4.97
CA ALA A 62 16.32 4.76 -6.29
C ALA A 62 15.37 5.64 -7.14
N ALA A 63 14.36 6.22 -6.50
CA ALA A 63 13.44 7.19 -7.11
C ALA A 63 14.02 8.62 -7.25
N ARG A 64 15.31 8.82 -6.92
CA ARG A 64 15.98 10.14 -6.95
C ARG A 64 15.25 11.23 -6.14
N GLY A 65 14.60 10.82 -5.05
CA GLY A 65 13.83 11.71 -4.18
C GLY A 65 12.38 11.94 -4.61
N ASP A 66 11.92 11.37 -5.73
CA ASP A 66 10.54 11.49 -6.18
C ASP A 66 9.64 10.43 -5.51
N PHE A 67 8.82 10.86 -4.55
CA PHE A 67 7.91 9.97 -3.84
C PHE A 67 6.79 9.40 -4.72
N GLY A 68 6.41 10.11 -5.79
CA GLY A 68 5.43 9.61 -6.76
C GLY A 68 5.98 8.39 -7.50
N VAL A 69 7.21 8.50 -8.02
CA VAL A 69 7.92 7.39 -8.66
C VAL A 69 8.12 6.21 -7.70
N LEU A 70 8.49 6.48 -6.45
CA LEU A 70 8.57 5.43 -5.42
C LEU A 70 7.22 4.74 -5.24
N SER A 71 6.16 5.53 -5.04
CA SER A 71 4.82 5.01 -4.77
C SER A 71 4.31 4.15 -5.91
N ASP A 72 4.45 4.60 -7.15
CA ASP A 72 4.08 3.83 -8.35
C ASP A 72 4.87 2.53 -8.45
N THR A 73 6.19 2.58 -8.18
CA THR A 73 7.07 1.41 -8.26
C THR A 73 6.69 0.36 -7.22
N VAL A 74 6.53 0.76 -5.95
CA VAL A 74 6.20 -0.16 -4.86
C VAL A 74 4.77 -0.68 -5.00
N ALA A 75 3.81 0.17 -5.37
CA ALA A 75 2.42 -0.23 -5.57
C ALA A 75 2.27 -1.22 -6.74
N ALA A 76 3.04 -1.06 -7.82
CA ALA A 76 3.06 -2.00 -8.94
C ALA A 76 3.70 -3.34 -8.54
N ARG A 77 4.87 -3.31 -7.87
CA ARG A 77 5.59 -4.52 -7.43
C ARG A 77 4.76 -5.33 -6.45
N ASP A 78 4.23 -4.69 -5.42
CA ASP A 78 3.62 -5.39 -4.29
C ASP A 78 2.14 -5.68 -4.54
N GLY A 79 1.46 -4.91 -5.41
CA GLY A 79 0.10 -5.23 -5.87
C GLY A 79 0.04 -6.47 -6.76
N ALA A 80 1.18 -6.95 -7.26
CA ALA A 80 1.28 -8.19 -8.03
C ALA A 80 1.41 -9.44 -7.14
N LEU A 81 1.54 -9.29 -5.82
CA LEU A 81 1.56 -10.41 -4.89
C LEU A 81 0.17 -11.09 -4.83
N PRO A 82 0.10 -12.40 -4.56
CA PRO A 82 -1.17 -13.08 -4.28
C PRO A 82 -1.88 -12.42 -3.10
N HIS A 83 -3.20 -12.28 -3.23
CA HIS A 83 -4.11 -11.87 -2.17
C HIS A 83 -4.92 -13.06 -1.67
#